data_AF-A0A0C1G9G8-F1
#
_entry.id   AF-A0A0C1G9G8-F1
#
_cell.length_a   1.000
_cell.length_b   1.000
_cell.length_c   1.000
_cell.angle_alpha   90.00
_cell.angle_beta   90.00
_cell.angle_gamma   90.00
#
_symmetry.space_group_name_H-M   'P 1'
#
loop_
_entity.id
_entity.type
_entity.pdbx_description
1 polymer ?
#
loop_
_entity_poly.entity_id
_entity_poly.type
_entity_poly.pdbx_seq_one_letter_code
_entity_poly.pdbx_strand_id
1 'polypeptide(L)'
;MIGEDISERLDIIPAQFRGIVTRRPKYACRSCEEGIIQSPAPAHLIPGGMPTEATIAHVIVSKSLSHRSADATAQIRHDKGWRR
;
A
#
# COMPACT_ATOMS: atom_id res chain seq x y z
N MET A 1 -49.28 -11.14 0.04
CA MET A 1 -48.06 -10.31 0.00
C MET A 1 -46.99 -11.17 -0.65
N ILE A 2 -46.61 -10.86 -1.89
CA ILE A 2 -45.61 -11.63 -2.66
C ILE A 2 -44.24 -11.17 -2.14
N GLY A 3 -43.43 -12.11 -1.67
CA GLY A 3 -42.14 -11.83 -1.03
C GLY A 3 -41.13 -11.24 -2.01
N GLU A 4 -40.28 -10.35 -1.49
CA GLU A 4 -39.18 -9.73 -2.22
C GLU A 4 -37.96 -10.66 -2.21
N ASP A 5 -37.30 -10.79 -3.37
CA ASP A 5 -36.05 -11.54 -3.52
C ASP A 5 -34.87 -10.57 -3.42
N ILE A 6 -34.11 -10.65 -2.33
CA ILE A 6 -32.96 -9.78 -2.08
C ILE A 6 -31.70 -10.50 -2.53
N SER A 7 -31.06 -10.00 -3.60
CA SER A 7 -29.78 -10.50 -4.08
C SER A 7 -28.66 -9.52 -3.71
N GLU A 8 -27.78 -9.93 -2.80
CA GLU A 8 -26.53 -9.22 -2.49
C GLU A 8 -25.39 -9.74 -3.38
N ARG A 9 -24.54 -8.83 -3.89
CA ARG A 9 -23.34 -9.19 -4.65
C ARG A 9 -22.11 -8.55 -4.02
N LEU A 10 -21.03 -9.31 -3.97
CA LEU A 10 -19.76 -8.88 -3.41
C LEU A 10 -18.91 -8.22 -4.49
N ASP A 11 -18.48 -6.99 -4.24
CA ASP A 11 -17.57 -6.24 -5.10
C ASP A 11 -16.12 -6.32 -4.59
N ILE A 12 -15.15 -6.14 -5.48
CA ILE A 12 -13.72 -6.13 -5.14
C ILE A 12 -13.27 -4.68 -5.02
N ILE A 13 -12.74 -4.31 -3.86
CA ILE A 13 -12.06 -3.01 -3.68
C ILE A 13 -10.56 -3.22 -3.95
N PRO A 14 -10.01 -2.73 -5.07
CA PRO A 14 -8.58 -2.83 -5.32
C PRO A 14 -7.77 -1.88 -4.42
N ALA A 15 -6.51 -2.27 -4.19
CA ALA A 15 -5.49 -1.66 -3.31
C ALA A 15 -5.87 -0.36 -2.59
N GLN A 16 -6.05 -0.44 -1.26
CA GLN A 16 -6.20 0.75 -0.41
C GLN A 16 -4.82 1.34 -0.08
N PHE A 17 -4.63 2.61 -0.40
CA PHE A 17 -3.41 3.34 -0.03
C PHE A 17 -3.59 3.98 1.35
N ARG A 18 -2.60 3.78 2.23
CA ARG A 18 -2.54 4.43 3.53
C ARG A 18 -1.44 5.49 3.51
N GLY A 19 -1.80 6.73 3.88
CA GLY A 19 -0.82 7.77 4.16
C GLY A 19 -0.05 7.47 5.45
N ILE A 20 1.28 7.52 5.38
CA ILE A 20 2.15 7.43 6.54
C ILE A 20 2.69 8.83 6.83
N VAL A 21 2.47 9.31 8.05
CA VAL A 21 2.95 10.64 8.48
C VAL A 21 4.17 10.47 9.37
N THR A 22 5.34 10.82 8.83
CA THR A 22 6.58 10.84 9.60
C THR A 22 6.79 12.23 10.22
N ARG A 23 6.65 12.33 11.54
CA ARG A 23 6.91 13.58 12.27
C ARG A 23 8.38 13.65 12.68
N ARG A 24 9.09 14.68 12.22
CA ARG A 24 10.46 14.97 12.65
C ARG A 24 10.49 16.16 13.60
N PRO A 25 10.56 15.95 14.92
CA PRO A 25 10.60 17.05 15.88
C PRO A 25 11.85 17.89 15.69
N LYS A 26 11.68 19.19 15.92
CA LYS A 26 12.75 20.16 15.95
C LYS A 26 13.04 20.46 17.42
N TYR A 27 14.29 20.36 17.82
CA TYR A 27 14.73 20.63 19.19
C TYR A 27 15.46 21.97 19.23
N ALA A 28 15.24 22.73 20.30
CA ALA A 28 15.95 23.97 20.55
C ALA A 28 16.31 24.03 22.04
N CYS A 29 17.58 24.29 22.34
CA CYS A 29 18.02 24.49 23.72
C CYS A 29 18.00 25.99 24.04
N ARG A 30 17.17 26.40 25.02
CA ARG A 30 17.09 27.81 25.45
C ARG A 30 18.37 28.31 26.12
N SER A 31 19.14 27.40 26.73
CA SER A 31 20.35 27.76 27.48
C SER A 31 21.62 27.75 26.62
N CYS A 32 21.57 27.08 25.46
CA CYS A 32 22.74 26.80 24.65
C CYS A 32 22.89 27.82 23.51
N GLU A 33 21.84 28.61 23.19
CA GLU A 33 21.70 29.48 22.01
C GLU A 33 21.98 28.81 20.64
N GLU A 34 22.40 27.55 20.63
CA GLU A 34 22.38 26.64 19.49
C GLU A 34 20.95 26.58 18.99
N GLY A 35 20.74 27.11 17.79
CA GLY A 35 19.42 27.30 17.20
C GLY A 35 18.61 26.01 17.01
N ILE A 36 17.61 26.07 16.14
CA ILE A 36 16.69 24.94 15.98
C ILE A 36 17.39 23.78 15.23
N ILE A 37 17.66 22.67 15.92
CA ILE A 37 18.29 21.47 15.36
C ILE A 37 17.19 20.45 15.01
N GLN A 38 17.31 19.84 13.82
CA GLN A 38 16.40 18.80 13.36
C GLN A 38 17.21 17.58 12.89
N SER A 39 16.76 16.38 13.24
CA SER A 39 17.34 15.15 12.69
C SER A 39 17.15 15.11 11.16
N PRO A 40 18.18 14.73 10.38
CA PRO A 40 18.10 14.67 8.93
C PRO A 40 16.98 13.73 8.46
N ALA A 41 16.43 14.04 7.29
CA ALA A 41 15.42 13.19 6.65
C ALA A 41 16.01 11.82 6.30
N PRO A 42 15.28 10.71 6.54
CA PRO A 42 15.61 9.45 5.89
C PRO A 42 15.64 9.62 4.38
N ALA A 43 16.61 8.98 3.71
CA ALA A 43 16.68 8.99 2.26
C ALA A 43 15.51 8.18 1.69
N HIS A 44 14.81 8.75 0.71
CA HIS A 44 13.71 8.11 -0.02
C HIS A 44 14.10 7.94 -1.48
N LEU A 45 13.56 6.91 -2.14
CA LEU A 45 13.79 6.67 -3.58
C LEU A 45 13.41 7.89 -4.44
N ILE A 46 12.31 8.56 -4.09
CA ILE A 46 11.86 9.81 -4.73
C ILE A 46 11.81 10.89 -3.64
N PRO A 47 12.71 11.89 -3.66
CA PRO A 47 12.73 12.92 -2.64
C PRO A 47 11.45 13.76 -2.68
N GLY A 48 10.74 13.84 -1.56
CA GLY A 48 9.47 14.58 -1.45
C GLY A 48 8.27 13.90 -2.14
N GLY A 49 8.46 12.71 -2.71
CA GLY A 49 7.37 11.92 -3.28
C GLY A 49 6.41 11.42 -2.20
N MET A 50 5.11 11.45 -2.50
CA MET A 50 4.09 10.78 -1.67
C MET A 50 4.20 9.25 -1.64
N PRO A 51 4.54 8.54 -2.74
CA PRO A 51 4.57 7.08 -2.70
C PRO A 51 5.79 6.59 -1.92
N THR A 52 5.54 5.68 -0.98
CA THR A 52 6.60 4.95 -0.30
C THR A 52 7.20 3.90 -1.24
N GLU A 53 8.35 3.38 -0.85
CA GLU A 53 9.07 2.31 -1.55
C GLU A 53 8.17 1.07 -1.75
N ALA A 54 7.33 0.77 -0.75
CA ALA A 54 6.35 -0.31 -0.83
C ALA A 54 5.27 -0.05 -1.89
N THR A 55 4.77 1.18 -2.00
CA THR A 55 3.78 1.56 -3.03
C THR A 55 4.40 1.48 -4.42
N ILE A 56 5.65 1.91 -4.58
CA ILE A 56 6.38 1.83 -5.85
C ILE A 56 6.56 0.36 -6.25
N ALA A 57 7.01 -0.50 -5.32
CA ALA A 57 7.13 -1.94 -5.56
C ALA A 57 5.79 -2.56 -5.97
N HIS A 58 4.70 -2.20 -5.29
CA HIS A 58 3.36 -2.69 -5.63
C HIS A 58 2.94 -2.31 -7.06
N VAL A 59 3.16 -1.07 -7.47
CA VAL A 59 2.83 -0.60 -8.84
C VAL A 59 3.66 -1.37 -9.88
N ILE A 60 4.95 -1.56 -9.63
CA ILE A 60 5.84 -2.30 -10.55
C ILE A 60 5.37 -3.76 -10.67
N VAL A 61 5.10 -4.42 -9.55
CA VAL A 61 4.64 -5.81 -9.53
C VAL A 61 3.30 -5.95 -10.23
N SER A 62 2.31 -5.12 -9.89
CA SER A 62 0.99 -5.15 -10.51
C SER A 62 1.08 -4.94 -12.03
N LYS A 63 1.86 -3.96 -12.49
CA LYS A 63 2.08 -3.72 -13.92
C LYS A 63 2.80 -4.88 -14.62
N SER A 64 3.75 -5.52 -13.92
CA SER A 64 4.46 -6.69 -14.44
C SER A 64 3.61 -7.96 -14.47
N LEU A 65 2.56 -8.06 -13.66
CA LEU A 65 1.66 -9.20 -13.66
C LEU A 65 0.52 -9.01 -14.66
N SER A 66 0.09 -7.78 -14.93
CA SER A 66 -0.98 -7.48 -15.89
C SER A 66 -0.67 -7.84 -17.34
N HIS A 67 0.61 -7.92 -17.72
CA HIS A 67 1.00 -8.32 -19.09
C HIS A 67 1.23 -9.83 -19.24
N ARG A 68 1.31 -10.59 -18.15
CA ARG A 68 1.26 -12.05 -18.21
C ARG A 68 -0.19 -12.44 -18.47
N SER A 69 -0.44 -13.23 -19.51
CA SER A 69 -1.78 -13.74 -19.81
C SER A 69 -2.35 -14.46 -18.57
N ALA A 70 -3.66 -14.35 -18.39
CA ALA A 70 -4.40 -14.85 -17.22
C ALA A 70 -4.30 -16.36 -16.98
N ASP A 71 -3.64 -17.10 -17.87
CA ASP A 71 -3.60 -18.57 -17.88
C ASP A 71 -2.76 -19.15 -16.74
N ALA A 72 -1.84 -18.37 -16.16
CA ALA A 72 -0.94 -18.85 -15.09
C ALA A 72 -1.56 -18.84 -13.69
N THR A 73 -2.63 -18.07 -13.43
CA THR A 73 -3.25 -17.96 -12.10
C THR A 73 -4.40 -18.94 -11.87
N ALA A 74 -4.97 -19.52 -12.93
CA ALA A 74 -5.99 -20.57 -12.84
C ALA A 74 -5.46 -21.85 -12.17
N GLN A 75 -4.18 -22.19 -12.40
CA GLN A 75 -3.56 -23.42 -11.90
C GLN A 75 -3.38 -23.42 -10.36
N ILE A 76 -3.11 -22.26 -9.75
CA ILE A 76 -2.85 -22.15 -8.29
C ILE A 76 -4.14 -22.33 -7.47
N ARG A 77 -5.31 -21.95 -8.02
CA ARG A 77 -6.61 -22.12 -7.34
C ARG A 77 -7.08 -23.57 -7.37
N HIS A 78 -6.74 -24.34 -8.40
CA HIS A 78 -7.08 -25.76 -8.49
C HIS A 78 -6.19 -26.67 -7.62
N ASP A 79 -4.95 -26.27 -7.32
CA ASP A 79 -3.99 -27.11 -6.59
C ASP A 79 -4.14 -27.05 -5.04
N LYS A 80 -4.84 -26.03 -4.50
CA LYS A 80 -5.27 -26.05 -3.10
C LYS A 80 -6.62 -26.74 -2.98
N GLY A 81 -6.57 -28.05 -3.23
CA GLY A 81 -7.70 -28.95 -3.26
C GLY A 81 -8.65 -28.82 -2.08
N TRP A 82 -9.93 -28.80 -2.45
CA TRP A 82 -10.92 -29.77 -1.96
C TRP A 82 -10.27 -31.13 -1.66
N ARG A 83 -9.70 -31.28 -0.47
CA ARG A 83 -9.39 -32.57 0.14
C ARG A 83 -10.14 -32.66 1.47
N ARG A 84 -11.21 -33.47 1.40
CA ARG A 84 -12.24 -33.82 2.38
C ARG A 84 -13.39 -32.84 2.50
#